data_AF-A0A4P7F7C9-F1
#
_entry.id   AF-A0A4P7F7C9-F1
#
_cell.length_a   1.000
_cell.length_b   1.000
_cell.length_c   1.000
_cell.angle_alpha   90.00
_cell.angle_beta   90.00
_cell.angle_gamma   90.00
#
_symmetry.space_group_name_H-M   'P 1'
#
loop_
_entity.id
_entity.type
_entity.pdbx_description
1 polymer ?
#
loop_
_entity_poly.entity_id
_entity_poly.type
_entity_poly.pdbx_seq_one_letter_code
_entity_poly.pdbx_strand_id
1 'polypeptide(L)'
;MPQQARLRVHGHGGVEVELVTAYLTDLKYAYDSILFFEATIDVMRRITHDFPFPRYPFVSDFLLSRRIGGRTRYWLPAPDEIVSSVPRKEQLIFSAVSLNSPGVWEFLGTLNALEVLRNYLNDRHERRKDRAYRESAEQRRLALENLSLENRVISERVRLAKDMGATDRDLAPLLNELIYKPLVALDRYQDKGVIEDTEIPSHSDREGR
;
A
#
# COMPACT_ATOMS: atom_id res chain seq x y z
N MET A 1 0.30 -3.87 -19.92
CA MET A 1 0.68 -2.56 -19.33
C MET A 1 -0.21 -2.35 -18.12
N PRO A 2 0.32 -1.97 -16.95
CA PRO A 2 -0.53 -1.67 -15.79
C PRO A 2 -1.49 -0.54 -16.15
N GLN A 3 -2.77 -0.69 -15.78
CA GLN A 3 -3.77 0.34 -15.99
C GLN A 3 -3.43 1.55 -15.13
N GLN A 4 -3.39 2.74 -15.72
CA GLN A 4 -3.17 3.99 -15.00
C GLN A 4 -4.50 4.58 -14.51
N ALA A 5 -4.48 5.16 -13.32
CA ALA A 5 -5.61 5.86 -12.73
C ALA A 5 -5.16 7.17 -12.09
N ARG A 6 -6.15 7.99 -11.70
CA ARG A 6 -5.93 9.20 -10.92
C ARG A 6 -6.54 9.01 -9.53
N LEU A 7 -5.81 9.39 -8.50
CA LEU A 7 -6.32 9.50 -7.14
C LEU A 7 -6.46 10.99 -6.83
N ARG A 8 -7.66 11.40 -6.45
CA ARG A 8 -7.93 12.73 -5.91
C ARG A 8 -7.99 12.64 -4.40
N VAL A 9 -7.27 13.53 -3.75
CA VAL A 9 -7.27 13.68 -2.31
C VAL A 9 -7.81 15.07 -1.98
N HIS A 10 -8.88 15.11 -1.20
CA HIS A 10 -9.47 16.34 -0.71
C HIS A 10 -8.80 16.73 0.61
N GLY A 11 -8.45 18.01 0.74
CA GLY A 11 -7.78 18.53 1.92
C GLY A 11 -8.23 19.94 2.28
N HIS A 12 -7.88 20.40 3.48
CA HIS A 12 -8.20 21.75 3.93
C HIS A 12 -6.97 22.66 3.88
N GLY A 13 -7.21 23.96 3.73
CA GLY A 13 -6.18 24.98 3.89
C GLY A 13 -5.80 25.22 5.36
N GLY A 14 -4.80 26.07 5.59
CA GLY A 14 -4.37 26.45 6.96
C GLY A 14 -3.46 25.43 7.65
N VAL A 15 -2.85 24.53 6.89
CA VAL A 15 -1.95 23.48 7.36
C VAL A 15 -0.48 23.91 7.22
N GLU A 16 0.38 23.48 8.14
CA GLU A 16 1.83 23.72 8.08
C GLU A 16 2.46 23.07 6.83
N VAL A 17 3.35 23.81 6.16
CA VAL A 17 4.02 23.36 4.93
C VAL A 17 4.82 22.08 5.16
N GLU A 18 5.54 21.98 6.29
CA GLU A 18 6.31 20.79 6.64
C GLU A 18 5.43 19.54 6.74
N LEU A 19 4.19 19.71 7.24
CA LEU A 19 3.24 18.62 7.37
C LEU A 19 2.73 18.15 6.01
N VAL A 20 2.51 19.08 5.07
CA VAL A 20 2.16 18.75 3.68
C VAL A 20 3.30 17.99 3.01
N THR A 21 4.55 18.45 3.17
CA THR A 21 5.71 17.74 2.61
C THR A 21 5.84 16.33 3.17
N ALA A 22 5.71 16.18 4.49
CA ALA A 22 5.75 14.87 5.15
C ALA A 22 4.64 13.94 4.65
N TYR A 23 3.42 14.47 4.47
CA TYR A 23 2.30 13.72 3.89
C TYR A 23 2.63 13.21 2.49
N LEU A 24 3.13 14.09 1.60
CA LEU A 24 3.47 13.70 0.23
C LEU A 24 4.58 12.65 0.20
N THR A 25 5.56 12.74 1.09
CA THR A 25 6.62 11.74 1.25
C THR A 25 6.07 10.39 1.68
N ASP A 26 5.23 10.35 2.71
CA ASP A 26 4.65 9.10 3.20
C ASP A 26 3.65 8.49 2.21
N LEU A 27 2.87 9.31 1.51
CA LEU A 27 1.94 8.85 0.48
C LEU A 27 2.71 8.17 -0.65
N LYS A 28 3.80 8.79 -1.11
CA LYS A 28 4.70 8.21 -2.11
C LYS A 28 5.29 6.89 -1.60
N TYR A 29 5.77 6.86 -0.36
CA TYR A 29 6.35 5.65 0.22
C TYR A 29 5.34 4.51 0.35
N ALA A 30 4.11 4.81 0.76
CA ALA A 30 3.03 3.83 0.82
C ALA A 30 2.69 3.27 -0.57
N TYR A 31 2.56 4.14 -1.56
CA TYR A 31 2.37 3.75 -2.96
C TYR A 31 3.49 2.83 -3.47
N ASP A 32 4.75 3.23 -3.29
CA ASP A 32 5.91 2.46 -3.75
C ASP A 32 6.01 1.10 -3.04
N SER A 33 5.68 1.05 -1.75
CA SER A 33 5.69 -0.19 -0.97
C SER A 33 4.61 -1.18 -1.43
N ILE A 34 3.42 -0.70 -1.79
CA ILE A 34 2.35 -1.53 -2.37
C ILE A 34 2.78 -2.08 -3.73
N LEU A 35 3.35 -1.24 -4.59
CA LEU A 35 3.88 -1.67 -5.88
C LEU A 35 4.97 -2.72 -5.74
N PHE A 36 5.91 -2.50 -4.81
CA PHE A 36 6.98 -3.45 -4.55
C PHE A 36 6.46 -4.80 -4.06
N PHE A 37 5.45 -4.79 -3.19
CA PHE A 37 4.77 -6.00 -2.75
C PHE A 37 4.15 -6.75 -3.94
N GLU A 38 3.39 -6.07 -4.80
CA GLU A 38 2.80 -6.70 -6.00
C GLU A 38 3.86 -7.29 -6.92
N ALA A 39 4.93 -6.53 -7.22
CA ALA A 39 6.03 -6.98 -8.05
C ALA A 39 6.74 -8.21 -7.46
N THR A 40 6.89 -8.25 -6.13
CA THR A 40 7.47 -9.40 -5.41
C THR A 40 6.63 -10.66 -5.60
N ILE A 41 5.30 -10.55 -5.45
CA ILE A 41 4.40 -11.69 -5.69
C ILE A 41 4.43 -12.15 -7.16
N ASP A 42 4.51 -11.21 -8.11
CA ASP A 42 4.61 -11.52 -9.54
C ASP A 42 5.95 -12.20 -9.91
N VAL A 43 7.05 -11.86 -9.23
CA VAL A 43 8.33 -12.58 -9.37
C VAL A 43 8.21 -14.01 -8.82
N MET A 44 7.64 -14.19 -7.62
CA MET A 44 7.41 -15.52 -7.05
C MET A 44 6.58 -16.41 -7.98
N ARG A 45 5.54 -15.83 -8.61
CA ARG A 45 4.67 -16.51 -9.57
C ARG A 45 5.39 -16.94 -10.84
N ARG A 46 6.26 -16.11 -11.39
CA ARG A 46 7.03 -16.46 -12.59
C ARG A 46 8.01 -17.61 -12.31
N ILE A 47 8.73 -17.53 -11.19
CA ILE A 47 9.68 -18.57 -10.79
C ILE A 47 8.98 -19.91 -10.58
N THR A 48 7.83 -19.93 -9.92
CA THR A 48 7.06 -21.16 -9.70
C THR A 48 6.48 -21.74 -10.99
N HIS A 49 6.12 -20.90 -11.96
CA HIS A 49 5.65 -21.36 -13.26
C HIS A 49 6.78 -21.93 -14.14
N ASP A 50 7.93 -21.25 -14.20
CA ASP A 50 9.03 -21.61 -15.11
C ASP A 50 9.85 -22.82 -14.61
N PHE A 51 9.73 -23.18 -13.33
CA PHE A 51 10.39 -24.34 -12.72
C PHE A 51 9.38 -25.32 -12.09
N PRO A 52 8.59 -26.06 -12.90
CA PRO A 52 7.55 -26.98 -12.42
C PRO A 52 8.14 -28.35 -12.04
N PHE A 53 8.98 -28.44 -11.01
CA PHE A 53 9.50 -29.73 -10.50
C PHE A 53 9.64 -29.73 -8.96
N PRO A 54 9.59 -30.91 -8.31
CA PRO A 54 8.74 -31.15 -7.16
C PRO A 54 9.50 -30.91 -5.86
N ARG A 55 8.82 -30.30 -4.88
CA ARG A 55 9.22 -30.30 -3.46
C ARG A 55 10.60 -29.70 -3.15
N TYR A 56 11.11 -28.74 -3.93
CA TYR A 56 12.16 -27.91 -3.36
C TYR A 56 11.53 -26.90 -2.41
N PRO A 57 12.08 -26.73 -1.19
CA PRO A 57 11.62 -25.73 -0.27
C PRO A 57 12.01 -24.34 -0.78
N PHE A 58 12.09 -24.03 -2.08
CA PHE A 58 12.79 -22.83 -2.59
C PHE A 58 12.14 -21.52 -2.18
N VAL A 59 10.82 -21.44 -1.98
CA VAL A 59 10.22 -20.28 -1.29
C VAL A 59 10.73 -20.24 0.14
N SER A 60 10.70 -21.40 0.80
CA SER A 60 11.21 -21.53 2.15
C SER A 60 12.72 -21.25 2.23
N ASP A 61 13.59 -21.64 1.28
CA ASP A 61 15.07 -21.57 1.18
C ASP A 61 15.57 -20.29 0.53
N PHE A 62 14.81 -19.61 -0.32
CA PHE A 62 15.09 -18.20 -0.61
C PHE A 62 14.79 -17.34 0.63
N LEU A 63 13.82 -17.76 1.45
CA LEU A 63 13.53 -17.23 2.78
C LEU A 63 14.40 -17.86 3.92
N LEU A 64 15.00 -19.06 3.74
CA LEU A 64 15.69 -19.91 4.75
C LEU A 64 17.21 -19.97 4.52
N SER A 65 17.72 -19.72 3.31
CA SER A 65 19.16 -19.51 3.06
C SER A 65 19.66 -18.22 3.71
N ARG A 66 18.75 -17.36 4.20
CA ARG A 66 19.03 -16.27 5.14
C ARG A 66 18.84 -16.63 6.63
N ARG A 67 18.39 -17.85 6.95
CA ARG A 67 18.23 -18.36 8.33
C ARG A 67 19.47 -19.10 8.86
N ILE A 68 20.45 -19.43 8.02
CA ILE A 68 21.73 -19.98 8.47
C ILE A 68 22.60 -18.81 8.99
N GLY A 69 22.37 -18.39 10.23
CA GLY A 69 23.16 -17.35 10.89
C GLY A 69 22.36 -16.17 11.43
N GLY A 70 21.29 -16.43 12.19
CA GLY A 70 20.82 -15.54 13.26
C GLY A 70 20.77 -14.04 12.98
N ARG A 71 19.86 -13.58 12.10
CA ARG A 71 19.18 -12.27 12.17
C ARG A 71 18.11 -12.23 11.07
N THR A 72 16.89 -12.65 11.42
CA THR A 72 15.69 -12.65 10.57
C THR A 72 15.20 -11.26 10.10
N ARG A 73 15.91 -10.17 10.43
CA ARG A 73 15.53 -8.80 10.06
C ARG A 73 16.04 -8.32 8.68
N TYR A 74 17.00 -8.99 8.06
CA TYR A 74 17.74 -8.37 6.93
C TYR A 74 17.13 -8.54 5.54
N TRP A 75 16.04 -9.29 5.37
CA TRP A 75 15.50 -9.58 4.04
C TRP A 75 14.47 -8.58 3.53
N LEU A 76 13.96 -7.73 4.44
CA LEU A 76 13.09 -6.64 4.04
C LEU A 76 13.96 -5.52 3.48
N PRO A 77 13.64 -5.03 2.28
CA PRO A 77 14.39 -3.94 1.69
C PRO A 77 14.29 -2.69 2.54
N ALA A 78 15.36 -1.92 2.58
CA ALA A 78 15.32 -0.58 3.18
C ALA A 78 14.38 0.33 2.34
N PRO A 79 13.83 1.41 2.92
CA PRO A 79 12.97 2.34 2.19
C PRO A 79 13.60 2.85 0.88
N ASP A 80 14.90 3.14 0.89
CA ASP A 80 15.63 3.60 -0.29
C ASP A 80 15.72 2.53 -1.39
N GLU A 81 15.85 1.26 -1.00
CA GLU A 81 15.85 0.12 -1.92
C GLU A 81 14.47 -0.04 -2.58
N ILE A 82 13.39 0.09 -1.80
CA ILE A 82 12.00 0.07 -2.31
C ILE A 82 11.83 1.17 -3.36
N VAL A 83 12.19 2.41 -3.04
CA VAL A 83 12.06 3.55 -3.96
C VAL A 83 12.86 3.35 -5.24
N SER A 84 14.07 2.78 -5.15
CA SER A 84 14.93 2.52 -6.31
C SER A 84 14.40 1.40 -7.21
N SER A 85 13.59 0.48 -6.66
CA SER A 85 13.06 -0.68 -7.38
C SER A 85 11.85 -0.35 -8.26
N VAL A 86 11.15 0.76 -7.99
CA VAL A 86 9.97 1.16 -8.75
C VAL A 86 10.39 1.75 -10.11
N PRO A 87 9.96 1.16 -11.24
CA PRO A 87 10.27 1.70 -12.56
C PRO A 87 9.78 3.13 -12.72
N ARG A 88 10.56 3.99 -13.38
CA ARG A 88 10.20 5.42 -13.59
C ARG A 88 8.80 5.64 -14.18
N LYS A 89 8.35 4.72 -15.04
CA LYS A 89 7.02 4.78 -15.69
C LYS A 89 5.85 4.45 -14.74
N GLU A 90 6.13 3.86 -13.58
CA GLU A 90 5.16 3.42 -12.57
C GLU A 90 5.20 4.28 -11.31
N GLN A 91 6.13 5.25 -11.23
CA GLN A 91 6.22 6.17 -10.12
C GLN A 91 4.94 6.99 -9.97
N LEU A 92 4.59 7.31 -8.72
CA LEU A 92 3.50 8.23 -8.42
C LEU A 92 3.84 9.63 -8.92
N ILE A 93 2.99 10.20 -9.76
CA ILE A 93 3.17 11.54 -10.31
C ILE A 93 2.16 12.47 -9.67
N PHE A 94 2.62 13.58 -9.09
CA PHE A 94 1.74 14.65 -8.64
C PHE A 94 1.28 15.47 -9.86
N SER A 95 0.03 15.27 -10.30
CA SER A 95 -0.44 15.76 -11.59
C SER A 95 -1.09 17.14 -11.53
N ALA A 96 -1.84 17.44 -10.47
CA ALA A 96 -2.52 18.72 -10.32
C ALA A 96 -2.77 19.07 -8.84
N VAL A 97 -2.87 20.36 -8.55
CA VAL A 97 -3.13 20.90 -7.22
C VAL A 97 -4.10 22.07 -7.31
N SER A 98 -5.12 22.07 -6.47
CA SER A 98 -6.04 23.18 -6.23
C SER A 98 -5.99 23.54 -4.76
N LEU A 99 -5.52 24.74 -4.44
CA LEU A 99 -5.30 25.21 -3.06
C LEU A 99 -6.47 26.03 -2.50
N ASN A 100 -7.66 25.91 -3.10
CA ASN A 100 -8.88 26.46 -2.53
C ASN A 100 -9.26 25.69 -1.26
N SER A 101 -10.19 26.19 -0.45
CA SER A 101 -10.74 25.42 0.68
C SER A 101 -12.19 25.06 0.39
N PRO A 102 -12.55 23.77 0.19
CA PRO A 102 -11.67 22.59 0.19
C PRO A 102 -10.78 22.49 -1.07
N GLY A 103 -9.57 21.98 -0.87
CA GLY A 103 -8.54 21.82 -1.89
C GLY A 103 -8.51 20.42 -2.45
N VAL A 104 -7.90 20.25 -3.62
CA VAL A 104 -7.81 18.96 -4.31
C VAL A 104 -6.38 18.72 -4.79
N TRP A 105 -5.84 17.56 -4.45
CA TRP A 105 -4.56 17.06 -4.91
C TRP A 105 -4.79 15.86 -5.82
N GLU A 106 -4.30 15.93 -7.06
CA GLU A 106 -4.42 14.83 -8.02
C GLU A 106 -3.08 14.11 -8.18
N PHE A 107 -3.12 12.79 -8.07
CA PHE A 107 -1.98 11.91 -8.27
C PHE A 107 -2.28 10.93 -9.41
N LEU A 108 -1.31 10.66 -10.27
CA LEU A 108 -1.38 9.64 -11.32
C LEU A 108 -0.48 8.46 -10.94
N GLY A 109 -1.00 7.24 -11.06
CA GLY A 109 -0.28 6.02 -10.71
C GLY A 109 -0.96 4.77 -11.27
N THR A 110 -0.51 3.59 -10.83
CA THR A 110 -1.13 2.31 -11.16
C THR A 110 -2.47 2.17 -10.43
N LEU A 111 -3.49 1.68 -11.14
CA LEU A 111 -4.84 1.58 -10.62
C LEU A 111 -4.88 0.75 -9.32
N ASN A 112 -4.25 -0.43 -9.33
CA ASN A 112 -4.23 -1.32 -8.16
C ASN A 112 -3.71 -0.63 -6.90
N ALA A 113 -2.54 0.00 -6.96
CA ALA A 113 -1.95 0.64 -5.79
C ALA A 113 -2.77 1.86 -5.33
N LEU A 114 -3.33 2.62 -6.27
CA LEU A 114 -4.23 3.74 -5.94
C LEU A 114 -5.54 3.27 -5.32
N GLU A 115 -6.10 2.14 -5.76
CA GLU A 115 -7.28 1.52 -5.12
C GLU A 115 -6.98 1.09 -3.70
N VAL A 116 -5.79 0.56 -3.43
CA VAL A 116 -5.37 0.23 -2.06
C VAL A 116 -5.33 1.47 -1.17
N LEU A 117 -4.71 2.54 -1.65
CA LEU A 117 -4.66 3.81 -0.92
C LEU A 117 -6.06 4.40 -0.69
N ARG A 118 -6.89 4.44 -1.74
CA ARG A 118 -8.26 4.98 -1.67
C ARG A 118 -9.10 4.25 -0.63
N ASN A 119 -9.15 2.92 -0.72
CA ASN A 119 -9.94 2.10 0.21
C ASN A 119 -9.45 2.30 1.64
N TYR A 120 -8.13 2.27 1.86
CA TYR A 120 -7.59 2.47 3.20
C TYR A 120 -7.95 3.84 3.80
N LEU A 121 -7.76 4.92 3.04
CA LEU A 121 -8.02 6.29 3.51
C LEU A 121 -9.51 6.50 3.80
N ASN A 122 -10.39 5.97 2.96
CA ASN A 122 -11.84 6.10 3.14
C ASN A 122 -12.34 5.22 4.30
N ASP A 123 -11.88 3.97 4.41
CA ASP A 123 -12.24 3.08 5.53
C ASP A 123 -11.79 3.68 6.86
N ARG A 124 -10.61 4.33 6.90
CA ARG A 124 -10.12 4.98 8.11
C ARG A 124 -10.99 6.19 8.49
N HIS A 125 -11.48 6.95 7.51
CA HIS A 125 -12.41 8.04 7.72
C HIS A 125 -13.70 7.54 8.39
N GLU A 126 -14.26 6.43 7.91
CA GLU A 126 -15.42 5.77 8.52
C GLU A 126 -15.11 5.23 9.93
N ARG A 127 -13.99 4.52 10.11
CA ARG A 127 -13.56 4.04 11.45
C ARG A 127 -13.36 5.18 12.45
N ARG A 128 -12.97 6.38 12.00
CA ARG A 128 -12.85 7.56 12.88
C ARG A 128 -14.21 7.98 13.43
N LYS A 129 -15.26 7.91 12.61
CA LYS A 129 -16.64 8.17 13.05
C LYS A 129 -17.07 7.14 14.11
N ASP A 130 -16.61 5.90 13.98
CA ASP A 130 -16.96 4.79 14.89
C ASP A 130 -16.07 4.64 16.14
N ARG A 131 -14.93 5.37 16.22
CA ARG A 131 -13.82 5.09 17.16
C ARG A 131 -14.14 5.32 18.65
N ALA A 132 -15.34 5.74 19.00
CA ALA A 132 -15.72 6.02 20.39
C ALA A 132 -15.79 4.78 21.31
N TYR A 133 -15.50 3.54 20.86
CA TYR A 133 -15.96 2.34 21.58
C TYR A 133 -15.02 1.12 21.78
N ARG A 134 -13.73 1.07 21.39
CA ARG A 134 -12.94 -0.21 21.47
C ARG A 134 -11.46 -0.13 21.90
N GLU A 135 -10.99 -1.20 22.55
CA GLU A 135 -9.63 -1.45 23.06
C GLU A 135 -8.55 -1.63 21.97
N SER A 136 -7.30 -1.28 22.27
CA SER A 136 -6.23 -1.04 21.28
C SER A 136 -5.49 -2.30 20.76
N ALA A 137 -5.50 -3.41 21.50
CA ALA A 137 -4.72 -4.60 21.14
C ALA A 137 -5.44 -5.50 20.12
N GLU A 138 -6.74 -5.72 20.28
CA GLU A 138 -7.55 -6.46 19.27
C GLU A 138 -7.67 -5.68 17.97
N GLN A 139 -7.71 -4.33 18.05
CA GLN A 139 -7.79 -3.46 16.88
C GLN A 139 -6.67 -3.71 15.87
N ARG A 140 -5.44 -3.96 16.33
CA ARG A 140 -4.31 -4.12 15.40
C ARG A 140 -4.41 -5.43 14.60
N ARG A 141 -4.75 -6.54 15.26
CA ARG A 141 -4.89 -7.83 14.58
C ARG A 141 -6.10 -7.82 13.64
N LEU A 142 -7.24 -7.33 14.13
CA LEU A 142 -8.45 -7.18 13.33
C LEU A 142 -8.24 -6.22 12.15
N ALA A 143 -7.48 -5.14 12.32
CA ALA A 143 -7.19 -4.21 11.24
C ALA A 143 -6.35 -4.85 10.13
N LEU A 144 -5.36 -5.68 10.46
CA LEU A 144 -4.57 -6.41 9.46
C LEU A 144 -5.43 -7.40 8.67
N GLU A 145 -6.28 -8.14 9.39
CA GLU A 145 -7.19 -9.11 8.79
C GLU A 145 -8.24 -8.41 7.91
N ASN A 146 -8.89 -7.38 8.43
CA ASN A 146 -9.85 -6.57 7.69
C ASN A 146 -9.21 -5.89 6.48
N LEU A 147 -8.03 -5.28 6.61
CA LEU A 147 -7.37 -4.63 5.49
C LEU A 147 -7.06 -5.62 4.37
N SER A 148 -6.66 -6.84 4.73
CA SER A 148 -6.47 -7.89 3.73
C SER A 148 -7.79 -8.33 3.09
N LEU A 149 -8.88 -8.50 3.87
CA LEU A 149 -10.19 -8.98 3.41
C LEU A 149 -10.98 -7.93 2.62
N GLU A 150 -10.98 -6.69 3.08
CA GLU A 150 -11.67 -5.54 2.50
C GLU A 150 -10.97 -5.12 1.20
N ASN A 151 -9.64 -5.25 1.16
CA ASN A 151 -8.89 -4.90 -0.03
C ASN A 151 -8.74 -6.07 -1.00
N ARG A 152 -9.64 -6.11 -1.99
CA ARG A 152 -9.64 -7.12 -3.06
C ARG A 152 -8.26 -7.34 -3.70
N VAL A 153 -7.51 -6.26 -3.99
CA VAL A 153 -6.18 -6.36 -4.61
C VAL A 153 -5.23 -7.12 -3.68
N ILE A 154 -5.13 -6.72 -2.42
CA ILE A 154 -4.23 -7.37 -1.46
C ILE A 154 -4.67 -8.82 -1.18
N SER A 155 -5.96 -9.07 -1.01
CA SER A 155 -6.54 -10.42 -0.86
C SER A 155 -6.16 -11.34 -2.01
N GLU A 156 -6.32 -10.87 -3.26
CA GLU A 156 -5.97 -11.65 -4.45
C GLU A 156 -4.46 -11.97 -4.47
N ARG A 157 -3.61 -11.01 -4.13
CA ARG A 157 -2.15 -11.23 -4.05
C ARG A 157 -1.76 -12.20 -2.94
N VAL A 158 -2.36 -12.09 -1.77
CA VAL A 158 -2.14 -13.02 -0.64
C VAL A 158 -2.59 -14.43 -1.02
N ARG A 159 -3.75 -14.58 -1.66
CA ARG A 159 -4.24 -15.87 -2.14
C ARG A 159 -3.26 -16.49 -3.13
N LEU A 160 -2.82 -15.72 -4.14
CA LEU A 160 -1.83 -16.19 -5.10
C LEU A 160 -0.53 -16.65 -4.40
N ALA A 161 -0.07 -15.92 -3.39
CA ALA A 161 1.10 -16.32 -2.62
C ALA A 161 0.89 -17.63 -1.85
N LYS A 162 -0.29 -17.82 -1.25
CA LYS A 162 -0.67 -19.07 -0.57
C LYS A 162 -0.79 -20.25 -1.54
N ASP A 163 -1.35 -20.03 -2.73
CA ASP A 163 -1.44 -21.04 -3.78
C ASP A 163 -0.04 -21.50 -4.25
N MET A 164 0.97 -20.64 -4.11
CA MET A 164 2.39 -20.95 -4.34
C MET A 164 3.11 -21.59 -3.13
N GLY A 165 2.38 -21.87 -2.04
CA GLY A 165 2.92 -22.52 -0.84
C GLY A 165 3.47 -21.57 0.24
N ALA A 166 3.25 -20.25 0.12
CA ALA A 166 3.61 -19.33 1.20
C ALA A 166 2.68 -19.52 2.41
N THR A 167 3.25 -19.53 3.62
CA THR A 167 2.45 -19.60 4.85
C THR A 167 2.11 -18.20 5.37
N ASP A 168 1.10 -18.10 6.24
CA ASP A 168 0.78 -16.83 6.92
C ASP A 168 1.97 -16.26 7.70
N ARG A 169 2.82 -17.14 8.23
CA ARG A 169 4.06 -16.76 8.94
C ARG A 169 5.08 -16.11 8.01
N ASP A 170 5.11 -16.51 6.74
CA ASP A 170 6.03 -15.95 5.74
C ASP A 170 5.50 -14.63 5.19
N LEU A 171 4.18 -14.50 5.04
CA LEU A 171 3.53 -13.30 4.52
C LEU A 171 3.38 -12.19 5.56
N ALA A 172 3.21 -12.53 6.84
CA ALA A 172 2.97 -11.54 7.88
C ALA A 172 4.05 -10.43 7.96
N PRO A 173 5.37 -10.72 7.88
CA PRO A 173 6.39 -9.69 7.82
C PRO A 173 6.28 -8.79 6.58
N LEU A 174 6.01 -9.36 5.41
CA LEU A 174 5.83 -8.59 4.16
C LEU A 174 4.64 -7.65 4.26
N LEU A 175 3.49 -8.18 4.66
CA LEU A 175 2.26 -7.39 4.80
C LEU A 175 2.43 -6.29 5.85
N ASN A 176 3.07 -6.61 6.98
CA ASN A 176 3.28 -5.64 8.04
C ASN A 176 4.16 -4.46 7.57
N GLU A 177 5.25 -4.74 6.86
CA GLU A 177 6.26 -3.73 6.53
C GLU A 177 5.96 -2.99 5.22
N LEU A 178 5.38 -3.66 4.22
CA LEU A 178 5.13 -3.09 2.90
C LEU A 178 3.71 -2.56 2.72
N ILE A 179 2.75 -3.04 3.51
CA ILE A 179 1.34 -2.64 3.37
C ILE A 179 0.89 -1.89 4.61
N TYR A 180 0.91 -2.54 5.77
CA TYR A 180 0.29 -2.00 6.98
C TYR A 180 1.02 -0.76 7.51
N LYS A 181 2.33 -0.84 7.80
CA LYS A 181 3.07 0.30 8.35
C LYS A 181 3.03 1.54 7.44
N PRO A 182 3.27 1.44 6.13
CA PRO A 182 3.20 2.59 5.25
C PRO A 182 1.80 3.22 5.20
N LEU A 183 0.74 2.40 5.18
CA LEU A 183 -0.63 2.89 5.22
C LEU A 183 -0.98 3.56 6.55
N VAL A 184 -0.63 2.94 7.68
CA VAL A 184 -0.85 3.51 9.03
C VAL A 184 -0.09 4.81 9.23
N ALA A 185 1.08 4.99 8.59
CA ALA A 185 1.78 6.26 8.65
C ALA A 185 0.95 7.42 8.07
N LEU A 186 -0.05 7.14 7.23
CA LEU A 186 -0.95 8.14 6.68
C LEU A 186 -2.02 8.63 7.67
N ASP A 187 -2.36 7.83 8.69
CA ASP A 187 -3.42 8.14 9.67
C ASP A 187 -3.18 9.49 10.36
N ARG A 188 -1.92 9.80 10.66
CA ARG A 188 -1.55 11.03 11.36
C ARG A 188 -1.92 12.30 10.60
N TYR A 189 -2.06 12.23 9.27
CA TYR A 189 -2.43 13.38 8.44
C TYR A 189 -3.94 13.59 8.38
N GLN A 190 -4.74 12.51 8.47
CA GLN A 190 -6.19 12.62 8.66
C GLN A 190 -6.52 13.18 10.04
N ASP A 191 -5.81 12.72 11.08
CA ASP A 191 -6.02 13.19 12.45
C ASP A 191 -5.66 14.68 12.62
N LYS A 192 -4.73 15.19 11.80
CA LYS A 192 -4.35 16.61 11.74
C LYS A 192 -5.14 17.45 10.72
N GLY A 193 -6.14 16.85 10.04
CA GLY A 193 -7.00 17.56 9.08
C GLY A 193 -6.31 17.96 7.78
N VAL A 194 -5.17 17.35 7.44
CA VAL A 194 -4.48 17.60 6.15
C VAL A 194 -5.29 17.05 4.99
N ILE A 195 -5.88 15.87 5.19
CA ILE A 195 -6.67 15.16 4.20
C ILE A 195 -8.00 14.74 4.83
N GLU A 196 -9.06 14.78 4.04
CA GLU A 196 -10.42 14.48 4.47
C GLU A 196 -10.95 13.20 3.81
N ASP A 197 -10.95 13.18 2.47
CA ASP A 197 -11.54 12.12 1.66
C ASP A 197 -10.72 11.86 0.39
N THR A 198 -10.91 10.69 -0.22
CA THR A 198 -10.25 10.31 -1.47
C THR A 198 -11.19 9.66 -2.48
N GLU A 199 -11.02 10.01 -3.75
CA GLU A 199 -11.78 9.43 -4.85
C GLU A 199 -10.88 9.04 -6.03
N ILE A 200 -11.29 8.02 -6.78
CA ILE A 200 -10.70 7.70 -8.08
C ILE A 200 -11.77 8.06 -9.11
N PRO A 201 -11.67 9.20 -9.81
CA PRO A 201 -12.69 9.64 -10.76
C PRO A 201 -12.85 8.61 -11.87
N SER A 202 -14.10 8.35 -12.23
CA SER A 202 -14.45 7.42 -13.30
C SER A 202 -14.11 8.05 -14.67
N HIS A 203 -13.94 7.22 -15.70
CA HIS A 203 -13.59 7.74 -17.04
C HIS A 203 -14.66 8.69 -17.62
N SER A 204 -15.91 8.58 -17.16
CA SER A 204 -17.06 9.42 -17.55
C SER A 204 -17.02 10.83 -16.98
N ASP A 205 -16.23 11.10 -15.93
CA ASP A 205 -16.17 12.43 -15.30
C ASP A 205 -15.26 13.42 -16.08
N ARG A 206 -14.80 13.03 -17.27
CA ARG A 206 -13.82 13.76 -18.09
C ARG A 206 -14.43 14.72 -19.10
N GLU A 207 -15.70 14.56 -19.48
CA GLU A 207 -16.30 15.31 -20.60
C GLU A 207 -17.08 16.57 -20.16
N GLY A 208 -17.13 16.87 -18.85
CA GLY A 208 -17.97 17.93 -18.29
C GLY A 208 -17.27 19.24 -17.88
N ARG A 209 -16.00 19.47 -18.24
CA ARG A 209 -15.27 20.71 -17.92
C ARG A 209 -14.54 21.30 -19.10
#